data_AF-A0A1Y4STW9-F1
#
_entry.id   AF-A0A1Y4STW9-F1
#
_cell.length_a   1.000
_cell.length_b   1.000
_cell.length_c   1.000
_cell.angle_alpha   90.00
_cell.angle_beta   90.00
_cell.angle_gamma   90.00
#
_symmetry.space_group_name_H-M   'P 1'
#
loop_
_entity.id
_entity.type
_entity.pdbx_description
1 polymer ?
#
loop_
_entity_poly.entity_id
_entity_poly.type
_entity_poly.pdbx_seq_one_letter_code
_entity_poly.pdbx_strand_id
1 'polypeptide(L)' 'MRKFIPKKSEKEVISLRIPAKLLEEVDTKAARFDLSRNELIIQCIEYALSNMAEDVPDQAQ' A
#
# COMPACT_ATOMS: atom_id res chain seq x y z
N MET A 1 -23.79 -25.19 18.02
CA MET A 1 -23.41 -23.81 17.60
C MET A 1 -21.90 -23.74 17.47
N ARG A 2 -21.36 -23.22 16.35
CA ARG A 2 -19.91 -22.99 16.23
C ARG A 2 -19.53 -21.83 17.14
N LYS A 3 -18.49 -21.99 17.96
CA LYS A 3 -17.96 -20.95 18.84
C LYS A 3 -17.07 -20.01 18.02
N PHE A 4 -17.22 -18.70 18.21
CA PHE A 4 -16.29 -17.71 17.66
C PHE A 4 -14.93 -17.86 18.35
N ILE A 5 -13.86 -17.98 17.56
CA ILE A 5 -12.47 -18.01 18.04
C ILE A 5 -11.77 -16.81 17.43
N PRO A 6 -11.42 -15.78 18.22
CA PRO A 6 -10.65 -14.63 17.73
C PRO A 6 -9.31 -15.10 17.16
N LYS A 7 -8.96 -14.61 15.96
CA LYS A 7 -7.63 -14.81 15.36
C LYS A 7 -6.86 -13.48 15.34
N LYS A 8 -5.55 -13.55 15.47
CA LYS A 8 -4.67 -12.38 15.33
C LYS A 8 -4.73 -11.92 13.87
N SER A 9 -4.95 -10.63 13.66
CA SER A 9 -4.78 -10.02 12.34
C SER A 9 -3.28 -9.99 12.02
N GLU A 10 -2.89 -10.51 10.85
CA GLU A 10 -1.50 -10.43 10.38
C GLU A 10 -1.15 -9.04 9.82
N LYS A 11 -2.17 -8.20 9.58
CA LYS A 11 -1.98 -6.84 9.06
C LYS A 11 -1.82 -5.85 10.20
N GLU A 12 -0.77 -5.02 10.11
CA GLU A 12 -0.59 -3.86 10.98
C GLU A 12 -1.40 -2.66 10.47
N VAL A 13 -2.02 -1.94 11.41
CA VAL A 13 -2.71 -0.69 11.08
C VAL A 13 -1.74 0.46 11.29
N ILE A 14 -1.47 1.19 10.21
CA ILE A 14 -0.64 2.39 10.26
C ILE A 14 -1.50 3.63 9.98
N SER A 15 -1.12 4.75 10.59
CA SER A 15 -1.68 6.07 10.27
C SER A 15 -0.65 6.88 9.51
N LEU A 16 -1.02 7.43 8.37
CA LEU A 16 -0.13 8.21 7.52
C LEU A 16 -0.83 9.46 6.99
N ARG A 17 -0.09 10.56 6.88
CA ARG A 17 -0.60 11.83 6.34
C ARG A 17 -0.34 11.90 4.84
N ILE A 18 -1.39 12.17 4.06
CA ILE A 18 -1.33 12.31 2.60
C ILE A 18 -1.98 13.64 2.22
N PRO A 19 -1.45 14.40 1.25
CA PRO A 19 -2.15 15.55 0.68
C PRO A 19 -3.54 15.18 0.18
N ALA A 20 -4.55 16.02 0.44
CA ALA A 20 -5.94 15.74 0.08
C ALA A 20 -6.15 15.46 -1.42
N LYS A 21 -5.46 16.21 -2.29
CA LYS A 21 -5.52 16.00 -3.75
C LYS A 21 -4.99 14.63 -4.17
N LEU A 22 -3.92 14.15 -3.53
CA LEU A 22 -3.37 12.84 -3.82
C LEU A 22 -4.32 11.73 -3.32
N LEU A 23 -4.95 11.92 -2.16
CA LEU A 23 -5.97 11.00 -1.65
C LEU A 23 -7.17 10.90 -2.61
N GLU A 24 -7.64 12.02 -3.15
CA GLU A 24 -8.72 12.07 -4.14
C GLU A 24 -8.35 11.34 -5.44
N GLU A 25 -7.11 11.51 -5.91
CA GLU A 25 -6.61 10.77 -7.08
C GLU A 25 -6.56 9.26 -6.82
N VAL A 26 -6.09 8.84 -5.65
CA VAL A 26 -6.10 7.42 -5.24
C VAL A 26 -7.53 6.89 -5.20
N ASP A 27 -8.48 7.62 -4.61
CA ASP A 27 -9.88 7.22 -4.55
C ASP A 27 -10.51 7.05 -5.94
N THR A 28 -10.25 8.00 -6.84
CA THR A 28 -10.74 7.96 -8.21
C THR A 28 -10.20 6.75 -8.97
N LYS A 29 -8.89 6.46 -8.82
CA LYS A 29 -8.29 5.29 -9.46
C LYS A 29 -8.81 3.98 -8.84
N ALA A 30 -8.91 3.91 -7.51
CA ALA A 30 -9.40 2.72 -6.83
C ALA A 30 -10.83 2.37 -7.28
N ALA A 31 -11.72 3.37 -7.36
CA ALA A 31 -13.08 3.20 -7.85
C ALA A 31 -13.13 2.71 -9.31
N ARG A 32 -12.22 3.20 -10.18
CA ARG A 32 -12.14 2.78 -11.59
C ARG A 32 -11.81 1.28 -11.74
N PHE A 33 -11.07 0.71 -10.80
CA PHE A 33 -10.64 -0.69 -10.84
C PHE A 33 -11.39 -1.59 -9.83
N ASP A 34 -12.46 -1.09 -9.20
CA ASP A 34 -13.22 -1.80 -8.16
C ASP A 34 -12.35 -2.32 -7.00
N LEU A 35 -11.37 -1.52 -6.59
CA LEU A 35 -10.48 -1.80 -5.45
C LEU A 35 -10.82 -0.88 -4.28
N SER A 36 -10.58 -1.35 -3.05
CA SER A 36 -10.55 -0.42 -1.91
C SER A 36 -9.33 0.50 -2.01
N ARG A 37 -9.46 1.69 -1.42
CA ARG A 37 -8.34 2.64 -1.26
C ARG A 37 -7.08 1.95 -0.71
N ASN A 38 -7.24 1.14 0.33
CA ASN A 38 -6.11 0.50 1.00
C ASN A 38 -5.45 -0.57 0.13
N GLU A 39 -6.23 -1.33 -0.64
CA GLU A 39 -5.68 -2.30 -1.60
C GLU A 39 -4.85 -1.61 -2.68
N LEU A 40 -5.36 -0.51 -3.25
CA LEU A 40 -4.61 0.24 -4.26
C LEU A 40 -3.33 0.86 -3.67
N ILE A 41 -3.39 1.47 -2.48
CA ILE A 41 -2.21 2.05 -1.84
C ILE A 41 -1.13 0.99 -1.62
N ILE A 42 -1.49 -0.21 -1.15
CA ILE A 42 -0.54 -1.31 -0.95
C ILE A 42 0.09 -1.72 -2.28
N GLN A 43 -0.70 -1.94 -3.33
CA GLN A 43 -0.18 -2.31 -4.66
C GLN A 43 0.78 -1.24 -5.22
N CYS A 44 0.46 0.05 -5.03
CA CYS A 44 1.34 1.14 -5.43
C CYS A 44 2.68 1.10 -4.67
N ILE A 45 2.65 0.83 -3.36
CA ILE A 45 3.86 0.73 -2.52
C ILE A 45 4.69 -0.48 -2.96
N GLU A 46 4.08 -1.65 -3.12
CA GLU A 46 4.74 -2.89 -3.56
C GLU A 46 5.39 -2.71 -4.94
N TYR A 47 4.66 -2.10 -5.88
CA TYR A 47 5.18 -1.81 -7.20
C TYR A 47 6.37 -0.85 -7.13
N ALA A 48 6.24 0.26 -6.39
CA ALA A 48 7.32 1.23 -6.26
C ALA A 48 8.58 0.56 -5.69
N LEU A 49 8.46 -0.18 -4.57
CA LEU A 49 9.60 -0.88 -3.95
C LEU A 49 10.25 -1.90 -4.87
N SER A 50 9.46 -2.65 -5.65
CA SER A 50 9.97 -3.69 -6.57
C SER A 50 10.65 -3.11 -7.81
N ASN A 51 10.40 -1.84 -8.14
CA ASN A 51 10.92 -1.16 -9.33
C ASN A 51 11.83 0.02 -8.97
N MET A 52 12.22 0.16 -7.70
CA MET A 52 13.24 1.12 -7.30
C MET A 52 14.58 0.66 -7.89
N ALA A 53 15.31 1.58 -8.53
CA ALA A 53 16.68 1.29 -8.94
C ALA A 53 17.50 0.95 -7.69
N GLU A 54 18.09 -0.24 -7.66
CA GLU A 54 19.10 -0.59 -6.67
C GLU A 54 20.42 0.09 -7.06
N ASP A 55 20.47 1.42 -6.98
CA ASP A 55 21.74 2.13 -7.01
C ASP A 55 22.39 1.96 -5.63
N VAL A 56 23.00 0.79 -5.41
CA VAL A 56 24.25 0.78 -4.64
C VAL A 56 25.25 1.47 -5.56
N PRO A 57 25.79 2.64 -5.21
CA PRO A 57 26.95 3.15 -5.93
C PRO A 57 28.05 2.12 -5.72
N ASP A 58 28.36 1.35 -6.77
CA ASP A 58 29.59 0.59 -6.82
C ASP A 58 30.71 1.59 -6.57
N GLN A 59 31.50 1.34 -5.53
CA GLN A 59 32.71 2.09 -5.27
C GLN A 59 33.66 1.84 -6.43
N ALA A 60 33.68 2.73 -7.41
CA ALA A 60 34.63 2.69 -8.51
C ALA A 60 35.26 4.06 -8.75
N GLN A 61 36.40 4.24 -8.06
CA GLN A 61 37.61 5.03 -8.39
C GLN A 61 37.51 6.54 -8.57
#